data_AF-A0A8S7FF32-F1
#
_entry.id   AF-A0A8S7FF32-F1
#
_cell.length_a   1.000
_cell.length_b   1.000
_cell.length_c   1.000
_cell.angle_alpha   90.00
_cell.angle_beta   90.00
_cell.angle_gamma   90.00
#
_symmetry.space_group_name_H-M   'P 1'
#
loop_
_entity.id
_entity.type
_entity.pdbx_description
1 polymer ?
#
loop_
_entity_poly.entity_id
_entity_poly.type
_entity_poly.pdbx_seq_one_letter_code
_entity_poly.pdbx_strand_id
1 'polypeptide(L)'
;CQIRIPGYCNHNPETSVLAHYRLAGTCGTATKPHDMQAAIACSSCHDLIDGRVKTSDYTKEELRLMHAEGVFRTQEIWRKKGHL
;
A
#
# COMPACT_ATOMS: atom_id res chain seq x y z
N CYS A 1 -0.73 -8.55 4.52
CA CYS A 1 -1.14 -7.45 3.61
C CYS A 1 -2.31 -6.66 4.20
N GLN A 2 -2.18 -5.33 4.27
CA GLN A 2 -3.23 -4.41 4.71
C GLN A 2 -3.96 -3.73 3.54
N ILE A 3 -3.42 -3.79 2.31
CA ILE A 3 -4.09 -3.29 1.10
C ILE A 3 -5.26 -4.20 0.71
N ARG A 4 -5.03 -5.52 0.60
CA ARG A 4 -6.06 -6.55 0.40
C ARG A 4 -6.91 -6.37 -0.87
N ILE A 5 -6.27 -6.08 -2.01
CA ILE A 5 -6.95 -5.98 -3.31
C ILE A 5 -7.70 -7.29 -3.60
N PRO A 6 -9.04 -7.28 -3.76
CA PRO A 6 -9.80 -8.50 -3.98
C PRO A 6 -9.39 -9.18 -5.29
N GLY A 7 -9.36 -10.51 -5.31
CA GLY A 7 -8.94 -11.30 -6.48
C GLY A 7 -7.42 -11.35 -6.73
N TYR A 8 -6.64 -10.39 -6.21
CA TYR A 8 -5.19 -10.31 -6.46
C TYR A 8 -4.32 -10.48 -5.21
N CYS A 9 -4.84 -10.18 -4.02
CA CYS A 9 -4.08 -10.30 -2.79
C CYS A 9 -3.70 -11.76 -2.53
N ASN A 10 -2.39 -12.07 -2.48
CA ASN A 10 -1.92 -13.42 -2.20
C ASN A 10 -1.95 -13.80 -0.71
N HIS A 11 -2.24 -12.86 0.19
CA HIS A 11 -2.28 -13.02 1.65
C HIS A 11 -1.03 -13.60 2.32
N ASN A 12 0.10 -13.75 1.61
CA ASN A 12 1.32 -14.32 2.15
C ASN A 12 2.12 -13.24 2.94
N PRO A 13 2.26 -13.38 4.27
CA PRO A 13 3.00 -12.43 5.09
C PRO A 13 4.51 -12.41 4.79
N GLU A 14 5.09 -13.52 4.31
CA GLU A 14 6.53 -13.61 3.98
C GLU A 14 6.91 -12.71 2.80
N THR A 15 5.95 -12.37 1.95
CA THR A 15 6.13 -11.45 0.82
C THR A 15 5.81 -10.00 1.17
N SER A 16 5.45 -9.72 2.43
CA SER A 16 4.96 -8.40 2.82
C SER A 16 6.10 -7.41 3.05
N VAL A 17 5.99 -6.24 2.43
CA VAL A 17 6.92 -5.12 2.56
C VAL A 17 6.17 -3.84 2.92
N LEU A 18 6.88 -2.80 3.34
CA LEU A 18 6.29 -1.48 3.57
C LEU A 18 6.25 -0.70 2.24
N ALA A 19 5.06 -0.60 1.62
CA ALA A 19 4.85 0.04 0.33
C ALA A 19 4.34 1.47 0.49
N HIS A 20 5.16 2.46 0.11
CA HIS A 20 4.87 3.89 0.25
C HIS A 20 3.72 4.35 -0.65
N TYR A 21 2.77 5.07 -0.06
CA TYR A 21 1.69 5.72 -0.77
C TYR A 21 2.19 7.02 -1.41
N ARG A 22 1.93 7.20 -2.71
CA ARG A 22 2.36 8.38 -3.47
C ARG A 22 1.24 9.42 -3.50
N LEU A 23 1.36 10.45 -2.66
CA LEU A 23 0.46 11.60 -2.59
C LEU A 23 1.18 12.87 -3.07
N ALA A 24 0.53 13.66 -3.91
CA ALA A 24 1.07 14.94 -4.36
C ALA A 24 1.36 15.85 -3.14
N GLY A 25 2.51 16.53 -3.17
CA GLY A 25 2.97 17.37 -2.05
C GLY A 25 3.80 16.64 -0.99
N THR A 26 3.75 15.31 -0.92
CA THR A 26 4.55 14.50 0.03
C THR A 26 5.39 13.42 -0.64
N CYS A 27 5.41 13.38 -1.97
CA CYS A 27 6.22 12.46 -2.78
C CYS A 27 6.68 13.12 -4.08
N GLY A 28 7.70 12.55 -4.73
CA GLY A 28 8.20 13.04 -6.02
C GLY A 28 9.49 12.36 -6.47
N THR A 29 10.08 12.85 -7.55
CA THR A 29 11.43 12.48 -7.97
C THR A 29 12.42 12.84 -6.87
N ALA A 30 13.23 11.87 -6.43
CA ALA A 30 14.14 11.99 -5.29
C ALA A 30 13.49 12.31 -3.92
N THR A 31 12.16 12.33 -3.83
CA THR A 31 11.43 12.57 -2.57
C THR A 31 10.70 11.30 -2.16
N LYS A 32 11.32 10.55 -1.25
CA LYS A 32 10.73 9.37 -0.62
C LYS A 32 9.62 9.82 0.35
N PRO A 33 8.40 9.26 0.26
CA PRO A 33 7.36 9.51 1.25
C PRO A 33 7.79 9.05 2.66
N HIS A 34 7.24 9.69 3.68
CA HIS A 34 7.45 9.26 5.07
C HIS A 34 6.94 7.82 5.29
N ASP A 35 7.58 7.04 6.17
CA ASP A 35 7.21 5.63 6.40
C ASP A 35 5.81 5.48 7.04
N MET A 36 5.29 6.53 7.68
CA MET A 36 3.88 6.59 8.13
C MET A 36 2.89 6.78 6.97
N GLN A 37 3.34 7.20 5.79
CA GLN A 37 2.57 7.25 4.55
C GLN A 37 2.81 5.98 3.74
N ALA A 38 2.66 4.81 4.36
CA ALA A 38 2.89 3.53 3.72
C ALA A 38 1.99 2.43 4.29
N ALA A 39 1.78 1.38 3.50
CA ALA A 39 0.97 0.22 3.86
C ALA A 39 1.83 -1.04 3.86
N ILE A 40 1.59 -1.95 4.81
CA ILE A 40 2.16 -3.31 4.73
C ILE A 40 1.47 -4.03 3.57
N ALA A 41 2.19 -4.30 2.48
CA ALA A 41 1.65 -4.86 1.24
C ALA A 41 2.36 -6.17 0.89
N CYS A 42 1.59 -7.23 0.57
CA CYS A 42 2.20 -8.41 -0.05
C CYS A 42 2.66 -8.09 -1.48
N SER A 43 3.54 -8.93 -2.04
CA SER A 43 4.11 -8.72 -3.39
C SER A 43 3.06 -8.46 -4.45
N SER A 44 2.01 -9.28 -4.54
CA SER A 44 0.96 -9.13 -5.56
C SER A 44 0.19 -7.81 -5.45
N CYS A 45 -0.12 -7.37 -4.22
CA CYS A 45 -0.77 -6.05 -4.05
C CYS A 45 0.20 -4.91 -4.38
N HIS A 46 1.46 -5.03 -3.97
CA HIS A 46 2.49 -4.03 -4.19
C HIS A 46 2.72 -3.79 -5.70
N ASP A 47 2.84 -4.85 -6.49
CA ASP A 47 3.07 -4.74 -7.92
C ASP A 47 1.91 -4.05 -8.66
N LEU A 48 0.67 -4.21 -8.20
CA LEU A 48 -0.51 -3.53 -8.75
C LEU A 48 -0.56 -2.04 -8.41
N ILE A 49 -0.36 -1.67 -7.14
CA ILE A 49 -0.41 -0.25 -6.73
C ILE A 49 0.74 0.57 -7.32
N ASP A 50 1.88 -0.06 -7.58
CA ASP A 50 3.01 0.55 -8.28
C ASP A 50 2.81 0.61 -9.80
N GLY A 51 1.77 -0.05 -10.32
CA GLY A 51 1.49 -0.15 -11.75
C GLY A 51 2.49 -1.00 -12.54
N ARG A 52 3.24 -1.89 -11.86
CA ARG A 52 4.14 -2.88 -12.50
C ARG A 52 3.34 -3.97 -13.18
N VAL A 53 2.23 -4.37 -12.56
CA VAL A 53 1.21 -5.24 -13.12
C VAL A 53 -0.03 -4.40 -13.40
N LYS A 54 -0.66 -4.63 -14.55
CA LYS A 54 -1.91 -3.97 -14.94
C LYS A 54 -3.08 -4.93 -14.75
N THR A 55 -4.25 -4.38 -14.45
CA THR A 55 -5.52 -5.09 -14.33
C THR A 55 -6.61 -4.31 -15.06
N SER A 56 -7.61 -5.03 -15.57
CA SER A 56 -8.86 -4.46 -16.10
C SER A 56 -9.99 -4.42 -15.08
N ASP A 57 -9.83 -5.10 -13.94
CA ASP A 57 -10.89 -5.23 -12.92
C ASP A 57 -10.99 -3.99 -12.03
N TYR A 58 -9.91 -3.20 -11.96
CA TYR A 58 -9.81 -2.00 -11.14
C TYR A 58 -9.16 -0.84 -11.89
N THR A 59 -9.72 0.34 -11.71
CA THR A 59 -9.13 1.61 -12.12
C THR A 59 -7.95 1.96 -11.21
N LYS A 60 -7.09 2.87 -11.69
CA LYS A 60 -5.98 3.40 -10.89
C LYS A 60 -6.46 4.07 -9.60
N GLU A 61 -7.60 4.77 -9.63
CA GLU A 61 -8.15 5.43 -8.44
C GLU A 61 -8.70 4.43 -7.42
N GLU A 62 -9.30 3.32 -7.86
CA GLU A 62 -9.71 2.24 -6.94
C GLU A 62 -8.49 1.57 -6.29
N LEU A 63 -7.45 1.25 -7.06
CA LEU A 63 -6.19 0.74 -6.52
C LEU A 63 -5.57 1.71 -5.51
N ARG A 64 -5.59 3.01 -5.82
CA ARG A 64 -5.10 4.06 -4.93
C ARG A 64 -5.95 4.18 -3.66
N LEU A 65 -7.28 4.09 -3.75
CA LEU A 65 -8.17 4.08 -2.58
C LEU A 65 -7.88 2.87 -1.67
N MET A 66 -7.75 1.67 -2.23
CA MET A 66 -7.40 0.46 -1.48
C MET A 66 -6.02 0.58 -0.82
N HIS A 67 -5.05 1.23 -1.47
CA HIS A 67 -3.75 1.52 -0.86
C HIS A 67 -3.89 2.49 0.32
N ALA A 68 -4.67 3.57 0.18
CA ALA A 68 -4.94 4.51 1.27
C ALA A 68 -5.60 3.84 2.48
N GLU A 69 -6.59 2.97 2.27
CA GLU A 69 -7.17 2.15 3.35
C GLU A 69 -6.13 1.24 4.00
N GLY A 70 -5.23 0.66 3.20
CA GLY A 70 -4.10 -0.12 3.69
C GLY A 70 -3.13 0.69 4.56
N VAL A 71 -2.91 1.97 4.25
CA VAL A 71 -2.14 2.89 5.09
C VAL A 71 -2.82 3.07 6.43
N PHE A 72 -4.12 3.36 6.47
CA PHE A 72 -4.86 3.54 7.73
C PHE A 72 -4.83 2.28 8.61
N ARG A 73 -5.04 1.10 8.01
CA ARG A 73 -4.92 -0.18 8.72
C ARG A 73 -3.51 -0.44 9.25
N THR A 74 -2.48 -0.02 8.52
CA THR A 74 -1.07 -0.15 8.93
C THR A 74 -0.75 0.79 10.09
N GLN A 75 -1.22 2.04 10.02
CA GLN A 75 -1.08 3.00 11.12
C GLN A 75 -1.79 2.52 12.39
N GLU A 76 -2.96 1.88 12.27
CA GLU A 76 -3.64 1.28 13.43
C GLU A 76 -2.80 0.16 14.08
N ILE A 77 -2.10 -0.65 13.30
CA ILE A 77 -1.14 -1.64 13.84
C ILE A 77 -0.02 -0.92 14.61
N TRP A 78 0.48 0.20 14.08
CA TRP A 78 1.51 1.01 14.74
C TRP A 78 1.04 1.65 16.04
N ARG A 79 -0.18 2.21 16.09
CA ARG A 79 -0.80 2.71 17.34
C ARG A 79 -0.88 1.61 18.40
N LYS A 80 -1.38 0.43 18.03
CA LYS A 80 -1.47 -0.72 18.95
C LYS A 80 -0.11 -1.21 19.46
N LYS A 81 0.96 -0.98 18.70
CA LYS A 81 2.34 -1.31 19.08
C LYS A 81 3.08 -0.17 19.78
N GLY A 82 2.47 1.01 19.94
CA GLY A 82 3.10 2.17 20.57
C GLY A 82 4.16 2.87 19.71
N HIS A 83 4.06 2.78 18.39
CA HIS A 83 4.95 3.49 17.45
C HIS A 83 4.39 4.81 16.92
N LEU A 84 3.13 5.13 17.26
CA LEU A 84 2.42 6.35 16.89
C LEU A 84 1.63 6.88 18.09
#